data_AF-A0A968W0J9-F1
#
_entry.id   AF-A0A968W0J9-F1
#
_cell.length_a   1.000
_cell.length_b   1.000
_cell.length_c   1.000
_cell.angle_alpha   90.00
_cell.angle_beta   90.00
_cell.angle_gamma   90.00
#
_symmetry.space_group_name_H-M   'P 1'
#
loop_
_entity.id
_entity.type
_entity.pdbx_description
1 polymer ?
#
loop_
_entity_poly.entity_id
_entity_poly.type
_entity_poly.pdbx_seq_one_letter_code
_entity_poly.pdbx_strand_id
1 'polypeptide(L)'
;MKFSNLKFAQKMGLGFGLLISISIILGLLAITNMQSVSKKSKHLAHEYVPEVEVSNNIERYSLLTMYSMRGYAFTEEEQFLKDGLENLKKVKQHLAEAQKLANNSTQLVKLSEAVAQTTEAVDTYEKLAEQTVETNEALSGFRDQMDNAATVFLKSCNNYLESQNNNLDNEILKGATIEYCRNVTTKLH
;
A
#
# COMPACT_ATOMS: atom_id res chain seq x y z
N MET A 1 21.63 66.25 -41.36
CA MET A 1 22.97 66.85 -41.52
C MET A 1 23.70 66.17 -42.68
N LYS A 2 24.24 66.92 -43.64
CA LYS A 2 24.94 66.36 -44.82
C LYS A 2 26.24 65.64 -44.40
N PHE A 3 26.38 64.37 -44.75
CA PHE A 3 27.57 63.52 -44.53
C PHE A 3 28.87 64.04 -45.20
N SER A 4 28.78 65.11 -45.98
CA SER A 4 29.89 65.68 -46.76
C SER A 4 30.88 66.52 -45.94
N ASN A 5 30.55 66.95 -44.71
CA ASN A 5 31.39 67.88 -43.93
C ASN A 5 32.08 67.24 -42.70
N LEU A 6 32.07 65.91 -42.58
CA LEU A 6 32.68 65.19 -41.45
C LEU A 6 34.15 64.84 -41.73
N LYS A 7 35.03 65.10 -40.76
CA LYS A 7 36.47 64.75 -40.82
C LYS A 7 36.64 63.25 -41.00
N PHE A 8 37.71 62.81 -41.68
CA PHE A 8 37.98 61.39 -41.97
C PHE A 8 37.89 60.49 -40.72
N ALA A 9 38.36 60.97 -39.56
CA ALA A 9 38.23 60.30 -38.27
C ALA A 9 36.78 60.07 -37.80
N GLN A 10 35.85 60.99 -38.08
CA GLN A 10 34.42 60.82 -37.75
C GLN A 10 33.74 59.76 -38.63
N LYS A 11 34.15 59.62 -39.91
CA LYS A 11 33.62 58.58 -40.79
C LYS A 11 34.07 57.18 -40.36
N MET A 12 35.31 57.04 -39.91
CA MET A 12 35.85 55.81 -39.30
C MET A 12 35.19 55.49 -37.96
N GLY A 13 35.02 56.49 -37.08
CA GLY A 13 34.35 56.31 -35.79
C GLY A 13 32.87 55.90 -35.89
N LEU A 14 32.16 56.34 -36.94
CA LEU A 14 30.77 55.96 -37.21
C LEU A 14 30.64 54.47 -37.58
N GLY A 15 31.56 53.95 -38.40
CA GLY A 15 31.58 52.53 -38.77
C GLY A 15 31.91 51.63 -37.58
N PHE A 16 32.93 51.99 -36.80
CA PHE A 16 33.28 51.25 -35.59
C PHE A 16 32.22 51.36 -34.49
N GLY A 17 31.62 52.53 -34.30
CA GLY A 17 30.54 52.75 -33.33
C GLY A 17 29.29 51.94 -33.64
N LEU A 18 28.99 51.70 -34.92
CA LEU A 18 27.89 50.82 -35.34
C LEU A 18 28.18 49.36 -34.98
N LEU A 19 29.40 48.86 -35.24
CA LEU A 19 29.80 47.50 -34.86
C LEU A 19 29.79 47.29 -33.34
N ILE A 20 30.25 48.28 -32.58
CA ILE A 20 30.21 48.25 -31.10
C ILE A 20 28.76 48.23 -30.61
N SER A 21 27.88 49.05 -31.19
CA SER A 21 26.45 49.07 -30.84
C SER A 21 25.78 47.71 -31.10
N ILE A 22 26.02 47.10 -32.26
CA ILE A 22 25.46 45.77 -32.59
C ILE A 22 25.98 44.71 -31.61
N SER A 23 27.27 44.76 -31.25
CA SER A 23 27.87 43.83 -30.30
C SER A 23 27.28 43.96 -28.89
N ILE A 24 27.01 45.20 -28.43
CA ILE A 24 26.35 45.46 -27.13
C ILE A 24 24.92 44.89 -27.14
N ILE A 25 24.16 45.10 -28.21
CA ILE A 25 22.80 44.57 -28.34
C ILE A 25 22.79 43.04 -28.30
N LEU A 26 23.70 42.40 -29.03
CA LEU A 26 23.86 40.94 -29.02
C LEU A 26 24.26 40.42 -27.63
N GLY A 27 25.18 41.10 -26.94
CA GLY A 27 25.56 40.75 -25.57
C GLY A 27 24.41 40.85 -24.59
N LEU A 28 23.61 41.94 -24.67
CA LEU A 28 22.43 42.12 -23.83
C LEU A 28 21.36 41.05 -24.11
N LEU A 29 21.10 40.71 -25.37
CA LEU A 29 20.19 39.63 -25.76
C LEU A 29 20.69 38.26 -25.27
N ALA A 30 21.99 38.00 -25.31
CA ALA A 30 22.57 36.77 -24.80
C ALA A 30 22.41 36.65 -23.29
N ILE A 31 22.63 37.74 -22.54
CA ILE A 31 22.46 37.78 -21.08
C ILE A 31 21.01 37.51 -20.68
N THR A 32 20.02 38.13 -21.35
CA THR A 32 18.61 37.90 -21.03
C THR A 32 18.17 36.47 -21.35
N ASN A 33 18.66 35.89 -22.45
CA ASN A 33 18.40 34.49 -22.78
C ASN A 33 19.03 33.55 -21.73
N MET A 34 20.28 33.78 -21.32
CA MET A 34 20.93 33.00 -20.27
C MET A 34 20.24 33.13 -18.91
N GLN A 35 19.73 34.32 -18.56
CA GLN A 35 18.92 34.51 -17.35
C GLN A 35 17.61 33.73 -17.38
N SER A 36 16.95 33.64 -18.55
CA SER A 36 15.74 32.83 -18.75
C SER A 36 16.01 31.33 -18.60
N VAL A 37 17.13 30.84 -19.15
CA VAL A 37 17.60 29.46 -18.96
C VAL A 37 17.92 29.18 -17.49
N SER A 38 18.61 30.08 -16.80
CA SER A 38 18.91 29.95 -15.37
C SER A 38 17.66 29.84 -14.50
N LYS A 39 16.60 30.60 -14.79
CA LYS A 39 15.30 30.47 -14.10
C LYS A 39 14.68 29.08 -14.31
N LYS A 40 14.68 28.56 -15.54
CA LYS A 40 14.17 27.20 -15.83
C LYS A 40 14.98 26.12 -15.11
N SER A 41 16.31 26.25 -15.05
CA SER A 41 17.16 25.33 -14.28
C SER A 41 16.89 25.38 -12.77
N LYS A 42 16.54 26.55 -12.22
CA LYS A 42 16.11 26.67 -10.81
C LYS A 42 14.79 25.94 -10.54
N HIS A 43 13.79 26.06 -11.41
CA HIS A 43 12.54 25.30 -11.27
C HIS A 43 12.77 23.79 -11.38
N LEU A 44 13.64 23.35 -12.31
CA LEU A 44 14.01 21.94 -12.42
C LEU A 44 14.66 21.40 -11.15
N ALA A 45 15.63 22.13 -10.60
CA ALA A 45 16.39 21.71 -9.43
C ALA A 45 15.60 21.78 -8.12
N HIS A 46 14.72 22.78 -7.95
CA HIS A 46 14.05 23.04 -6.67
C HIS A 46 12.59 22.63 -6.60
N GLU A 47 11.95 22.31 -7.72
CA GLU A 47 10.53 21.91 -7.74
C GLU A 47 10.37 20.50 -8.33
N TYR A 48 10.83 20.28 -9.56
CA TYR A 48 10.60 19.01 -10.26
C TYR A 48 11.46 17.84 -9.75
N VAL A 49 12.72 18.06 -9.38
CA VAL A 49 13.57 16.99 -8.80
C VAL A 49 13.01 16.49 -7.47
N PRO A 50 12.68 17.37 -6.49
CA PRO A 50 12.03 16.95 -5.25
C PRO A 50 10.67 16.28 -5.47
N GLU A 51 9.89 16.71 -6.47
CA GLU A 51 8.61 16.07 -6.82
C GLU A 51 8.80 14.61 -7.23
N VAL A 52 9.78 14.33 -8.09
CA VAL A 52 10.11 12.96 -8.52
C VAL A 52 10.59 12.12 -7.34
N GLU A 53 11.43 12.68 -6.46
CA GLU A 53 11.94 11.99 -5.29
C GLU A 53 10.81 11.57 -4.34
N VAL A 54 9.92 12.50 -3.99
CA VAL A 54 8.79 12.21 -3.10
C VAL A 54 7.83 11.21 -3.73
N SER A 55 7.58 11.32 -5.05
CA SER A 55 6.70 10.40 -5.79
C SER A 55 7.25 8.98 -5.81
N ASN A 56 8.56 8.82 -6.05
CA ASN A 56 9.22 7.51 -6.03
C ASN A 56 9.16 6.87 -4.63
N ASN A 57 9.34 7.67 -3.57
CA ASN A 57 9.21 7.16 -2.21
C ASN A 57 7.77 6.73 -1.90
N ILE A 58 6.76 7.52 -2.31
CA ILE A 58 5.35 7.14 -2.17
C ILE A 58 5.09 5.81 -2.88
N GLU A 59 5.50 5.67 -4.14
CA GLU A 59 5.34 4.44 -4.91
C GLU A 59 6.02 3.24 -4.24
N ARG A 60 7.30 3.39 -3.88
CA ARG A 60 8.09 2.33 -3.25
C ARG A 60 7.46 1.83 -1.97
N TYR A 61 7.12 2.74 -1.05
CA TYR A 61 6.53 2.33 0.21
C TYR A 61 5.10 1.82 0.03
N SER A 62 4.34 2.31 -0.94
CA SER A 62 3.02 1.75 -1.26
C SER A 62 3.12 0.30 -1.73
N LEU A 63 4.12 -0.01 -2.58
CA LEU A 63 4.38 -1.38 -3.03
C LEU A 63 4.81 -2.27 -1.85
N LEU A 64 5.71 -1.80 -0.98
CA LEU A 64 6.14 -2.56 0.20
C LEU A 64 4.99 -2.82 1.19
N THR A 65 4.13 -1.83 1.42
CA THR A 65 2.89 -1.99 2.18
C THR A 65 2.02 -3.07 1.56
N MET A 66 1.75 -2.99 0.26
CA MET A 66 0.93 -3.97 -0.46
C MET A 66 1.50 -5.39 -0.34
N TYR A 67 2.81 -5.57 -0.54
CA TYR A 67 3.46 -6.87 -0.42
C TYR A 67 3.34 -7.44 0.99
N SER A 68 3.59 -6.62 2.02
CA SER A 68 3.54 -7.04 3.41
C SER A 68 2.10 -7.37 3.83
N MET A 69 1.13 -6.51 3.54
CA MET A 69 -0.28 -6.75 3.84
C MET A 69 -0.83 -7.98 3.12
N ARG A 70 -0.39 -8.26 1.88
CA ARG A 70 -0.75 -9.48 1.17
C ARG A 70 -0.12 -10.72 1.83
N GLY A 71 1.12 -10.62 2.30
CA GLY A 71 1.77 -11.66 3.09
C GLY A 71 0.97 -11.98 4.35
N TYR A 72 0.59 -10.94 5.09
CA TYR A 72 -0.27 -11.08 6.29
C TYR A 72 -1.62 -11.71 5.96
N ALA A 73 -2.30 -11.26 4.90
CA ALA A 73 -3.61 -11.80 4.51
C ALA A 73 -3.57 -13.30 4.19
N PHE A 74 -2.44 -13.84 3.72
CA PHE A 74 -2.30 -15.27 3.40
C PHE A 74 -1.73 -16.13 4.52
N THR A 75 -0.86 -15.56 5.36
CA THR A 75 -0.09 -16.32 6.36
C THR A 75 -0.57 -16.09 7.78
N GLU A 76 -1.32 -15.00 8.01
CA GLU A 76 -1.72 -14.53 9.34
C GLU A 76 -0.49 -14.21 10.26
N GLU A 77 0.73 -14.12 9.70
CA GLU A 77 1.95 -13.84 10.46
C GLU A 77 2.07 -12.35 10.83
N GLU A 78 2.15 -12.08 12.13
CA GLU A 78 2.17 -10.72 12.69
C GLU A 78 3.32 -9.84 12.17
N GLN A 79 4.45 -10.44 11.78
CA GLN A 79 5.59 -9.69 11.25
C GLN A 79 5.22 -8.95 9.95
N PHE A 80 4.48 -9.61 9.06
CA PHE A 80 4.01 -8.99 7.82
C PHE A 80 3.04 -7.84 8.08
N LEU A 81 2.20 -7.94 9.12
CA LEU A 81 1.32 -6.85 9.52
C LEU A 81 2.14 -5.65 10.02
N LYS A 82 3.12 -5.89 10.90
CA LYS A 82 4.01 -4.84 11.42
C LYS A 82 4.75 -4.12 10.29
N ASP A 83 5.34 -4.88 9.37
CA ASP A 83 6.05 -4.33 8.22
C ASP A 83 5.12 -3.53 7.30
N GLY A 84 3.89 -4.04 7.07
CA GLY A 84 2.86 -3.34 6.30
C GLY A 84 2.48 -2.00 6.91
N LEU A 85 2.20 -1.97 8.21
CA LEU A 85 1.83 -0.75 8.94
C LEU A 85 2.98 0.26 9.01
N GLU A 86 4.23 -0.21 9.18
CA GLU A 86 5.39 0.68 9.17
C GLU A 86 5.60 1.34 7.79
N ASN A 87 5.47 0.57 6.71
CA ASN A 87 5.57 1.11 5.36
C ASN A 87 4.41 2.05 5.03
N LEU A 88 3.19 1.74 5.48
CA LEU A 88 2.03 2.63 5.32
C LEU A 88 2.24 3.97 6.02
N LYS A 89 2.85 3.97 7.20
CA LYS A 89 3.25 5.20 7.89
C LYS A 89 4.25 6.02 7.06
N LYS A 90 5.21 5.38 6.40
CA LYS A 90 6.17 6.05 5.50
C LYS A 90 5.47 6.64 4.27
N VAL A 91 4.49 5.95 3.68
CA VAL A 91 3.64 6.50 2.61
C VAL A 91 2.98 7.80 3.05
N LYS A 92 2.32 7.80 4.22
CA LYS A 92 1.68 9.00 4.78
C LYS A 92 2.66 10.14 5.06
N GLN A 93 3.86 9.82 5.52
CA GLN A 93 4.93 10.81 5.72
C GLN A 93 5.33 11.48 4.40
N HIS A 94 5.60 10.69 3.35
CA HIS A 94 5.96 11.25 2.04
C HIS A 94 4.81 11.97 1.34
N LEU A 95 3.55 11.57 1.56
CA LEU A 95 2.39 12.36 1.12
C LEU A 95 2.33 13.73 1.80
N ALA A 96 2.64 13.81 3.10
CA ALA A 96 2.72 15.09 3.79
C ALA A 96 3.88 15.97 3.27
N GLU A 97 5.02 15.36 2.92
CA GLU A 97 6.13 16.06 2.26
C GLU A 97 5.74 16.56 0.86
N ALA A 98 5.04 15.73 0.08
CA ALA A 98 4.52 16.10 -1.24
C ALA A 98 3.53 17.27 -1.15
N GLN A 99 2.65 17.27 -0.14
CA GLN A 99 1.75 18.39 0.10
C GLN A 99 2.50 19.68 0.44
N LYS A 100 3.55 19.60 1.27
CA LYS A 100 4.41 20.76 1.58
C LYS A 100 5.11 21.28 0.33
N LEU A 101 5.60 20.39 -0.54
CA LEU A 101 6.24 20.76 -1.80
C LEU A 101 5.23 21.46 -2.73
N ALA A 102 4.02 20.91 -2.85
CA ALA A 102 2.95 21.51 -3.64
C ALA A 102 2.58 22.91 -3.13
N ASN A 103 2.47 23.11 -1.81
CA ASN A 103 2.13 24.39 -1.20
C ASN A 103 3.22 25.47 -1.41
N ASN A 104 4.49 25.05 -1.53
CA ASN A 104 5.63 25.94 -1.69
C ASN A 104 5.99 26.21 -3.16
N SER A 105 5.35 25.52 -4.11
CA SER A 105 5.63 25.65 -5.53
C SER A 105 4.59 26.53 -6.24
N THR A 106 5.06 27.28 -7.24
CA THR A 106 4.18 28.05 -8.14
C THR A 106 3.82 27.28 -9.42
N GLN A 107 4.51 26.17 -9.71
CA GLN A 107 4.38 25.40 -10.95
C GLN A 107 3.72 24.03 -10.74
N LEU A 108 3.70 23.50 -9.52
CA LEU A 108 3.21 22.15 -9.19
C LEU A 108 1.71 22.11 -8.87
N VAL A 109 0.89 22.81 -9.66
CA VAL A 109 -0.56 22.90 -9.43
C VAL A 109 -1.23 21.52 -9.44
N LYS A 110 -0.77 20.61 -10.31
CA LYS A 110 -1.28 19.24 -10.40
C LYS A 110 -0.86 18.34 -9.22
N LEU A 111 0.27 18.63 -8.58
CA LEU A 111 0.77 17.83 -7.49
C LEU A 111 -0.19 17.88 -6.30
N SER A 112 -0.73 19.05 -5.96
CA SER A 112 -1.67 19.15 -4.84
C SER A 112 -2.94 18.34 -5.05
N GLU A 113 -3.48 18.31 -6.27
CA GLU A 113 -4.65 17.49 -6.61
C GLU A 113 -4.32 15.99 -6.51
N ALA A 114 -3.19 15.57 -7.08
CA ALA A 114 -2.74 14.19 -7.02
C ALA A 114 -2.46 13.72 -5.58
N VAL A 115 -1.88 14.57 -4.74
CA VAL A 115 -1.63 14.26 -3.32
C VAL A 115 -2.95 14.09 -2.56
N ALA A 116 -3.95 14.94 -2.80
CA ALA A 116 -5.27 14.80 -2.19
C ALA A 116 -5.94 13.47 -2.57
N GLN A 117 -5.98 13.15 -3.87
CA GLN A 117 -6.55 11.88 -4.36
C GLN A 117 -5.80 10.66 -3.81
N THR A 118 -4.46 10.72 -3.76
CA THR A 118 -3.65 9.61 -3.25
C THR A 118 -3.83 9.43 -1.75
N THR A 119 -3.98 10.53 -0.99
CA THR A 119 -4.24 10.48 0.46
C THR A 119 -5.58 9.80 0.73
N GLU A 120 -6.64 10.16 -0.01
CA GLU A 120 -7.95 9.51 0.11
C GLU A 120 -7.88 8.00 -0.21
N ALA A 121 -7.14 7.63 -1.26
CA ALA A 121 -6.93 6.23 -1.61
C ALA A 121 -6.16 5.46 -0.53
N VAL A 122 -5.14 6.08 0.08
CA VAL A 122 -4.36 5.50 1.18
C VAL A 122 -5.20 5.32 2.44
N ASP A 123 -6.03 6.31 2.79
CA ASP A 123 -6.94 6.21 3.94
C ASP A 123 -8.02 5.14 3.74
N THR A 124 -8.50 4.98 2.50
CA THR A 124 -9.41 3.90 2.14
C THR A 124 -8.71 2.54 2.26
N TYR A 125 -7.48 2.44 1.77
CA TYR A 125 -6.67 1.22 1.86
C TYR A 125 -6.39 0.83 3.32
N GLU A 126 -6.06 1.79 4.19
CA GLU A 126 -5.83 1.55 5.61
C GLU A 126 -7.06 0.92 6.28
N LYS A 127 -8.25 1.45 6.01
CA LYS A 127 -9.51 0.87 6.54
C LYS A 127 -9.72 -0.56 6.07
N LEU A 128 -9.43 -0.85 4.80
CA LEU A 128 -9.51 -2.22 4.26
C LEU A 128 -8.47 -3.15 4.90
N ALA A 129 -7.27 -2.64 5.19
CA ALA A 129 -6.25 -3.38 5.91
C ALA A 129 -6.68 -3.71 7.34
N GLU A 130 -7.29 -2.76 8.06
CA GLU A 130 -7.88 -2.97 9.38
C GLU A 130 -8.98 -4.04 9.35
N GLN A 131 -9.91 -3.95 8.38
CA GLN A 131 -10.95 -4.98 8.19
C GLN A 131 -10.37 -6.37 7.92
N THR A 132 -9.23 -6.45 7.23
CA THR A 132 -8.53 -7.71 6.99
C THR A 132 -8.02 -8.31 8.31
N VAL A 133 -7.45 -7.48 9.20
CA VAL A 133 -7.01 -7.91 10.53
C VAL A 133 -8.20 -8.43 11.34
N GLU A 134 -9.27 -7.64 11.44
CA GLU A 134 -10.49 -8.03 12.17
C GLU A 134 -11.09 -9.36 11.64
N THR A 135 -11.11 -9.52 10.32
CA THR A 135 -11.65 -10.73 9.68
C THR A 135 -10.78 -11.95 9.97
N ASN A 136 -9.44 -11.82 9.96
CA ASN A 136 -8.53 -12.92 10.28
C ASN A 136 -8.62 -13.32 11.76
N GLU A 137 -8.75 -12.35 12.67
CA GLU A 137 -8.98 -12.62 14.09
C GLU A 137 -10.29 -13.38 14.32
N ALA A 138 -11.38 -12.95 13.66
CA ALA A 138 -12.65 -13.65 13.70
C ALA A 138 -12.56 -15.08 13.13
N LEU A 139 -11.84 -15.26 12.02
CA LEU A 139 -11.62 -16.56 11.40
C LEU A 139 -10.87 -17.52 12.34
N SER A 140 -9.84 -17.04 13.03
CA SER A 140 -9.14 -17.82 14.06
C SER A 140 -10.11 -18.26 15.16
N GLY A 141 -10.94 -17.34 15.67
CA GLY A 141 -11.94 -17.68 16.68
C GLY A 141 -12.98 -18.71 16.22
N PHE A 142 -13.39 -18.67 14.94
CA PHE A 142 -14.28 -19.68 14.38
C PHE A 142 -13.61 -21.04 14.22
N ARG A 143 -12.31 -21.10 13.88
CA ARG A 143 -11.55 -22.36 13.84
C ARG A 143 -11.49 -23.01 15.23
N ASP A 144 -11.20 -22.24 16.28
CA ASP A 144 -11.19 -22.74 17.66
C ASP A 144 -12.56 -23.29 18.08
N GLN A 145 -13.65 -22.61 17.72
CA GLN A 145 -15.00 -23.09 18.00
C GLN A 145 -15.31 -24.38 17.25
N MET A 146 -14.87 -24.50 15.99
CA MET A 146 -15.03 -25.70 15.17
C MET A 146 -14.28 -26.89 15.77
N ASP A 147 -13.05 -26.69 16.23
CA ASP A 147 -12.23 -27.74 16.85
C ASP A 147 -12.85 -28.24 18.17
N ASN A 148 -13.36 -27.32 18.98
CA ASN A 148 -14.09 -27.67 20.20
C ASN A 148 -15.38 -28.45 19.90
N ALA A 149 -16.17 -27.99 18.92
CA ALA A 149 -17.38 -28.68 18.50
C ALA A 149 -17.09 -30.08 17.94
N ALA A 150 -16.04 -30.23 17.13
CA ALA A 150 -15.60 -31.51 16.61
C ALA A 150 -15.17 -32.47 17.73
N THR A 151 -14.43 -31.97 18.72
CA THR A 151 -14.02 -32.76 19.90
C THR A 151 -15.24 -33.27 20.67
N VAL A 152 -16.23 -32.42 20.93
CA VAL A 152 -17.47 -32.79 21.62
C VAL A 152 -18.30 -33.79 20.81
N PHE A 153 -18.39 -33.60 19.49
CA PHE A 153 -19.11 -34.48 18.58
C PHE A 153 -18.48 -35.88 18.58
N LEU A 154 -17.17 -35.98 18.35
CA LEU A 154 -16.44 -37.26 18.34
C LEU A 154 -16.56 -38.00 19.68
N LYS A 155 -16.47 -37.27 20.80
CA LYS A 155 -16.69 -37.86 22.13
C LYS A 155 -18.11 -38.43 22.26
N SER A 156 -19.12 -37.69 21.78
CA SER A 156 -20.51 -38.13 21.82
C SER A 156 -20.75 -39.37 20.96
N CYS A 157 -20.14 -39.44 19.76
CA CYS A 157 -20.18 -40.61 18.89
C CYS A 157 -19.53 -41.83 19.54
N ASN A 158 -18.35 -41.67 20.16
CA ASN A 158 -17.66 -42.75 20.86
C ASN A 158 -18.48 -43.26 22.05
N ASN A 159 -19.02 -42.36 22.88
CA ASN A 159 -19.88 -42.73 24.01
C ASN A 159 -21.15 -43.47 23.55
N TYR A 160 -21.76 -43.03 22.44
CA TYR A 160 -22.91 -43.70 21.86
C TYR A 160 -22.55 -45.12 21.38
N LEU A 161 -21.45 -45.27 20.64
CA LEU A 161 -20.97 -46.57 20.17
C LEU A 161 -20.65 -47.52 21.32
N GLU A 162 -19.99 -47.03 22.38
CA GLU A 162 -19.72 -47.80 23.60
C GLU A 162 -21.03 -48.25 24.28
N SER A 163 -22.01 -47.36 24.40
CA SER A 163 -23.33 -47.70 24.94
C SER A 163 -24.06 -48.75 24.11
N GLN A 164 -24.02 -48.64 22.77
CA GLN A 164 -24.60 -49.65 21.87
C GLN A 164 -23.91 -51.01 22.01
N ASN A 165 -22.58 -51.05 22.07
CA ASN A 165 -21.82 -52.28 22.27
C ASN A 165 -22.15 -52.93 23.63
N ASN A 166 -22.17 -52.15 24.72
CA ASN A 166 -22.52 -52.65 26.04
C ASN A 166 -23.96 -53.19 26.10
N ASN A 167 -24.91 -52.54 25.41
CA ASN A 167 -26.28 -53.04 25.33
C ASN A 167 -26.36 -54.35 24.55
N LEU A 168 -25.65 -54.46 23.42
CA LEU A 168 -25.57 -55.68 22.64
C LEU A 168 -24.98 -56.84 23.47
N ASP A 169 -23.88 -56.61 24.19
CA ASP A 169 -23.27 -57.62 25.05
C ASP A 169 -24.24 -58.10 26.14
N ASN A 170 -24.96 -57.16 26.76
CA ASN A 170 -26.00 -57.49 27.74
C ASN A 170 -27.16 -58.29 27.13
N GLU A 171 -27.58 -57.97 25.90
CA GLU A 171 -28.61 -58.72 25.18
C GLU A 171 -28.11 -60.12 24.79
N ILE A 172 -26.87 -60.27 24.36
CA ILE A 172 -26.26 -61.58 24.07
C ILE A 172 -26.18 -62.41 25.33
N LEU A 173 -25.76 -61.84 26.48
CA LEU A 173 -25.75 -62.57 27.76
C LEU A 173 -27.16 -63.02 28.17
N LYS A 174 -28.15 -62.14 28.02
CA LYS A 174 -29.56 -62.47 28.27
C LYS A 174 -30.11 -63.50 27.28
N GLY A 175 -29.72 -63.43 26.01
CA GLY A 175 -30.11 -64.35 24.94
C GLY A 175 -29.42 -65.71 25.04
N ALA A 176 -28.16 -65.76 25.49
CA ALA A 176 -27.45 -66.97 25.87
C ALA A 176 -28.13 -67.63 27.10
N THR A 177 -28.73 -66.85 28.00
CA THR A 177 -29.63 -67.38 29.03
C THR A 177 -31.02 -67.76 28.51
N ILE A 178 -31.43 -67.44 27.27
CA ILE A 178 -32.70 -67.93 26.70
C ILE A 178 -32.59 -69.39 26.23
N GLU A 179 -31.38 -69.92 26.00
CA GLU A 179 -31.19 -71.38 25.91
C GLU A 179 -31.44 -72.08 27.26
N TYR A 180 -31.27 -71.36 28.38
CA TYR A 180 -31.70 -71.84 29.71
C TYR A 180 -33.23 -71.76 29.90
N CYS A 181 -33.92 -70.82 29.25
CA CYS A 181 -35.38 -70.68 29.35
C CYS A 181 -36.17 -71.73 28.54
N ARG A 182 -35.55 -72.46 27.61
CA ARG A 182 -36.25 -73.53 26.85
C ARG A 182 -36.43 -74.83 27.64
N ASN A 183 -35.76 -75.00 28.79
CA ASN A 183 -35.93 -76.17 29.66
C ASN A 183 -36.91 -75.98 30.85
N VAL A 184 -37.43 -74.77 31.07
CA VAL A 184 -38.36 -74.51 32.19
C VAL A 184 -39.83 -74.66 31.76
N THR A 185 -40.13 -74.65 30.45
CA THR A 185 -41.49 -74.87 29.92
C THR A 185 -41.90 -76.34 29.75
N THR A 186 -41.06 -77.31 30.17
CA THR A 186 -41.40 -78.75 30.15
C THR A 186 -41.74 -79.33 31.53
N LYS A 187 -42.01 -78.48 32.54
CA LYS A 187 -42.46 -78.88 33.88
C LYS A 187 -43.78 -78.21 34.31
N LEU A 188 -44.67 -77.97 33.36
CA LEU A 188 -46.06 -77.54 33.62
C LEU A 188 -47.08 -78.39 32.83
N HIS A 189 -46.84 -79.70 32.80
CA HIS A 189 -47.85 -80.75 32.65
C HIS A 189 -47.59 -81.78 33.75
#